data_AF-C3ZSS3-F1
#
_entry.id   AF-C3ZSS3-F1
#
_cell.length_a   1.000
_cell.length_b   1.000
_cell.length_c   1.000
_cell.angle_alpha   90.00
_cell.angle_beta   90.00
_cell.angle_gamma   90.00
#
_symmetry.space_group_name_H-M   'P 1'
#
loop_
_entity.id
_entity.type
_entity.pdbx_description
1 polymer ?
#
loop_
_entity_poly.entity_id
_entity_poly.type
_entity_poly.pdbx_seq_one_letter_code
_entity_poly.pdbx_strand_id
1 'polypeptide(L)'
;WMAPESLFHRKYTTKTDVWAFGVLLWEIATLGATPYPGMSKREVMDGVQQGRRMEKPKQCDDKLYTLMLNCWKADPAQRPEFYKIQRTLMEIQHVSRVQY
;
A
#
# COMPACT_ATOMS: atom_id res chain seq x y z
N TRP A 1 -1.47 7.95 -3.52
CA TRP A 1 -2.51 7.11 -4.15
C TRP A 1 -2.13 6.58 -5.52
N MET A 2 -1.65 7.41 -6.45
CA MET A 2 -1.36 6.92 -7.80
C MET A 2 -0.13 6.02 -7.84
N ALA A 3 -0.18 4.97 -8.67
CA ALA A 3 0.96 4.11 -8.97
C ALA A 3 1.98 4.84 -9.86
N PRO A 4 3.27 4.43 -9.86
CA PRO A 4 4.29 5.06 -10.70
C PRO A 4 3.91 5.09 -12.18
N GLU A 5 3.41 3.98 -12.72
CA GLU A 5 3.02 3.89 -14.13
C GLU A 5 1.80 4.76 -14.47
N SER A 6 0.93 5.06 -13.51
CA SER A 6 -0.16 6.02 -13.70
C SER A 6 0.36 7.45 -13.72
N LEU A 7 1.30 7.77 -12.83
CA LEU A 7 1.92 9.10 -12.74
C LEU A 7 2.73 9.45 -14.00
N PHE A 8 3.58 8.54 -14.46
CA PHE A 8 4.55 8.82 -15.51
C PHE A 8 4.08 8.42 -16.92
N HIS A 9 3.22 7.40 -17.03
CA HIS A 9 2.84 6.83 -18.33
C HIS A 9 1.33 6.84 -18.58
N ARG A 10 0.53 7.43 -17.67
CA ARG A 10 -0.94 7.47 -17.76
C ARG A 10 -1.55 6.07 -17.96
N LYS A 11 -0.91 5.03 -17.42
CA LYS A 11 -1.44 3.66 -17.45
C LYS A 11 -2.35 3.45 -16.24
N TYR A 12 -3.53 2.88 -16.48
CA TYR A 12 -4.53 2.57 -15.46
C TYR A 12 -5.01 1.15 -15.66
N THR A 13 -4.91 0.32 -14.62
CA THR A 13 -5.25 -1.10 -14.64
C THR A 13 -5.70 -1.53 -13.24
N THR A 14 -6.22 -2.74 -13.10
CA THR A 14 -6.45 -3.32 -11.77
C THR A 14 -5.19 -3.32 -10.89
N LYS A 15 -3.98 -3.39 -11.48
CA LYS A 15 -2.72 -3.33 -10.72
C LYS A 15 -2.40 -1.93 -10.20
N THR A 16 -2.88 -0.87 -10.86
CA THR A 16 -2.75 0.50 -10.34
C THR A 16 -3.72 0.73 -9.19
N ASP A 17 -4.89 0.09 -9.24
CA ASP A 17 -5.86 0.12 -8.14
C ASP A 17 -5.34 -0.66 -6.92
N VAL A 18 -4.65 -1.78 -7.11
CA VAL A 18 -3.96 -2.50 -6.02
C VAL A 18 -2.95 -1.60 -5.30
N TRP A 19 -2.18 -0.80 -6.04
CA TRP A 19 -1.28 0.18 -5.42
C TRP A 19 -2.03 1.21 -4.59
N ALA A 20 -3.10 1.80 -5.15
CA ALA A 20 -3.92 2.77 -4.47
C ALA A 20 -4.57 2.18 -3.21
N PHE A 21 -4.98 0.91 -3.26
CA PHE A 21 -5.49 0.18 -2.11
C PHE A 21 -4.42 0.00 -1.02
N GLY A 22 -3.16 -0.26 -1.39
CA GLY A 22 -2.06 -0.25 -0.43
C GLY A 22 -1.92 1.09 0.30
N VAL A 23 -2.05 2.22 -0.42
CA VAL A 23 -2.07 3.55 0.19
C VAL A 23 -3.25 3.71 1.15
N LEU A 24 -4.45 3.29 0.73
CA LEU A 24 -5.65 3.30 1.58
C LEU A 24 -5.46 2.48 2.87
N LEU A 25 -4.87 1.29 2.79
CA LEU A 25 -4.59 0.48 3.98
C LEU A 25 -3.66 1.22 4.97
N TRP A 26 -2.65 1.93 4.45
CA TRP A 26 -1.76 2.74 5.27
C TRP A 26 -2.49 3.91 5.94
N GLU A 27 -3.39 4.58 5.22
CA GLU A 27 -4.23 5.65 5.77
C GLU A 27 -5.14 5.13 6.89
N ILE A 28 -5.79 3.98 6.66
CA ILE A 28 -6.63 3.33 7.69
C ILE A 28 -5.78 3.01 8.93
N ALA A 29 -4.60 2.41 8.73
CA ALA A 29 -3.70 2.02 9.82
C ALA A 29 -3.08 3.22 10.58
N THR A 30 -3.16 4.43 10.00
CA THR A 30 -2.69 5.67 10.62
C THR A 30 -3.84 6.60 11.04
N LEU A 31 -5.08 6.10 11.01
CA LEU A 31 -6.29 6.84 11.37
C LEU A 31 -6.49 8.12 10.53
N GLY A 32 -6.19 8.03 9.24
CA GLY A 32 -6.38 9.11 8.27
C GLY A 32 -5.20 10.07 8.14
N ALA A 33 -3.98 9.65 8.50
CA ALA A 33 -2.81 10.47 8.26
C ALA A 33 -2.57 10.68 6.75
N THR A 34 -1.95 11.81 6.40
CA THR A 34 -1.62 12.11 5.01
C THR A 34 -0.46 11.22 4.52
N PRO A 35 -0.60 10.50 3.39
CA PRO A 35 0.49 9.73 2.80
C PRO A 35 1.72 10.59 2.50
N TYR A 36 2.91 10.07 2.84
CA TYR A 36 4.20 10.79 2.72
C TYR A 36 4.17 12.18 3.40
N PRO A 37 3.96 12.24 4.73
CA PRO A 37 3.79 13.51 5.44
C PRO A 37 5.03 14.38 5.31
N GLY A 38 4.82 15.69 5.13
CA GLY A 38 5.89 16.69 5.01
C GLY A 38 6.63 16.72 3.67
N MET A 39 6.27 15.86 2.71
CA MET A 39 6.86 15.86 1.37
C MET A 39 5.99 16.64 0.38
N SER A 40 6.62 17.41 -0.49
CA SER A 40 5.96 18.00 -1.66
C SER A 40 5.59 16.94 -2.70
N LYS A 41 4.64 17.26 -3.58
CA LYS A 41 4.23 16.36 -4.67
C LYS A 41 5.41 15.86 -5.50
N ARG A 42 6.39 16.74 -5.78
CA ARG A 42 7.59 16.39 -6.55
C ARG A 42 8.47 15.39 -5.82
N GLU A 43 8.76 15.65 -4.54
CA GLU A 43 9.56 14.74 -3.72
C GLU A 43 8.90 13.38 -3.57
N VAL A 44 7.57 13.33 -3.47
CA VAL A 44 6.83 12.06 -3.44
C VAL A 44 7.00 11.29 -4.75
N MET A 45 6.84 11.97 -5.90
CA MET A 45 7.03 11.33 -7.21
C MET A 45 8.45 10.77 -7.37
N ASP A 46 9.46 11.60 -7.10
CA ASP A 46 10.87 11.22 -7.23
C ASP A 46 11.23 10.08 -6.26
N GLY A 47 10.79 10.18 -5.00
CA GLY A 47 11.03 9.15 -3.99
C GLY A 47 10.36 7.83 -4.33
N VAL A 48 9.09 7.85 -4.76
CA VAL A 48 8.34 6.64 -5.14
C VAL A 48 9.03 5.94 -6.31
N GLN A 49 9.49 6.70 -7.31
CA GLN A 49 10.24 6.19 -8.46
C GLN A 49 11.57 5.54 -8.04
N GLN A 50 12.24 6.09 -7.02
CA GLN A 50 13.48 5.54 -6.45
C GLN A 50 13.27 4.38 -5.46
N GLY A 51 12.02 3.94 -5.26
CA GLY A 51 11.71 2.81 -4.39
C GLY A 51 11.39 3.18 -2.94
N ARG A 52 11.32 4.46 -2.57
CA ARG A 52 10.84 4.90 -1.25
C ARG A 52 9.41 4.39 -1.03
N ARG A 53 9.15 3.87 0.17
CA ARG A 53 7.81 3.49 0.64
C ARG A 53 7.55 4.15 1.98
N MET A 54 6.27 4.28 2.34
CA MET A 54 5.89 4.82 3.65
C MET A 54 6.31 3.85 4.75
N GLU A 55 6.72 4.39 5.89
CA GLU A 55 7.12 3.57 7.03
C GLU A 55 5.95 2.79 7.62
N LYS A 56 6.28 1.71 8.33
CA LYS A 56 5.30 0.91 9.06
C LYS A 56 4.65 1.77 10.16
N PRO A 57 3.31 1.89 10.20
CA PRO A 57 2.64 2.59 11.30
C PRO A 57 2.90 1.90 12.64
N LYS A 58 3.06 2.67 13.72
CA LYS A 58 3.49 2.16 15.04
C LYS A 58 2.65 1.00 15.59
N GLN A 59 1.34 1.03 15.36
CA GLN A 59 0.39 0.03 15.85
C GLN A 59 -0.06 -0.97 14.77
N CYS A 60 0.62 -0.98 13.62
CA CYS A 60 0.27 -1.85 12.51
C CYS A 60 0.87 -3.27 12.70
N ASP A 61 0.08 -4.28 12.39
CA ASP A 61 0.56 -5.67 12.33
C ASP A 61 1.59 -5.87 11.21
N ASP A 62 2.59 -6.74 11.42
CA ASP A 62 3.64 -7.00 10.43
C ASP A 62 3.12 -7.63 9.14
N LYS A 63 2.11 -8.51 9.22
CA LYS A 63 1.50 -9.11 8.03
C LYS A 63 0.71 -8.07 7.25
N LEU A 64 0.01 -7.17 7.93
CA LEU A 64 -0.68 -6.07 7.29
C LEU A 64 0.30 -5.14 6.55
N TYR A 65 1.41 -4.77 7.20
CA TYR A 65 2.43 -3.93 6.54
C TYR A 65 3.11 -4.67 5.37
N THR A 66 3.40 -5.96 5.52
CA THR A 66 3.91 -6.80 4.42
C THR A 66 2.95 -6.82 3.22
N LEU A 67 1.64 -6.90 3.48
CA LEU A 67 0.62 -6.79 2.44
C LEU A 67 0.67 -5.43 1.73
N MET A 68 0.81 -4.31 2.48
CA MET A 68 0.99 -2.98 1.88
C MET A 68 2.24 -2.93 0.98
N LEU A 69 3.38 -3.44 1.44
CA LEU A 69 4.61 -3.51 0.65
C LEU A 69 4.44 -4.33 -0.64
N ASN A 70 3.66 -5.41 -0.59
CA ASN A 70 3.33 -6.21 -1.77
C ASN A 70 2.45 -5.45 -2.76
N CYS A 71 1.49 -4.66 -2.27
CA CYS A 71 0.71 -3.75 -3.12
C CYS A 71 1.59 -2.67 -3.79
N TRP A 72 2.70 -2.29 -3.16
CA TRP A 72 3.62 -1.26 -3.66
C TRP A 72 4.86 -1.80 -4.38
N LYS A 73 4.82 -3.04 -4.89
CA LYS A 73 5.89 -3.53 -5.78
C LYS A 73 6.02 -2.65 -7.02
N ALA A 74 7.26 -2.36 -7.39
CA ALA A 74 7.56 -1.51 -8.55
C ALA A 74 7.00 -2.15 -9.83
N ASP A 75 7.28 -3.44 -10.04
CA ASP A 75 6.70 -4.24 -11.11
C ASP A 75 5.20 -4.53 -10.82
N PRO A 76 4.27 -4.05 -11.66
CA PRO A 76 2.84 -4.33 -11.51
C PRO A 76 2.49 -5.82 -11.53
N ALA A 77 3.26 -6.66 -12.23
CA ALA A 77 3.02 -8.10 -12.31
C ALA A 77 3.28 -8.81 -10.97
N GLN A 78 4.12 -8.23 -10.10
CA GLN A 78 4.41 -8.76 -8.77
C GLN A 78 3.38 -8.34 -7.71
N ARG A 79 2.47 -7.42 -8.05
CA ARG A 79 1.42 -6.99 -7.12
C ARG A 79 0.34 -8.07 -7.03
N PRO A 80 -0.21 -8.34 -5.83
CA PRO A 80 -1.22 -9.38 -5.65
C PRO A 80 -2.50 -9.04 -6.42
N GLU A 81 -3.29 -10.06 -6.72
CA GLU A 81 -4.68 -9.86 -7.12
C GLU A 81 -5.54 -9.54 -5.90
N PHE A 82 -6.64 -8.80 -6.07
CA PHE A 82 -7.53 -8.44 -4.97
C PHE A 82 -8.07 -9.64 -4.18
N TYR A 83 -8.33 -10.79 -4.82
CA TYR A 83 -8.76 -11.99 -4.10
C TYR A 83 -7.69 -12.50 -3.10
N LYS A 84 -6.39 -12.32 -3.41
CA LYS A 84 -5.30 -12.67 -2.49
C LYS A 84 -5.20 -11.66 -1.34
N ILE A 85 -5.42 -10.38 -1.64
CA ILE A 85 -5.48 -9.31 -0.65
C ILE A 85 -6.63 -9.59 0.35
N GLN A 86 -7.84 -9.85 -0.15
CA GLN A 86 -9.01 -10.18 0.67
C GLN A 86 -8.73 -11.38 1.59
N ARG A 87 -8.19 -12.47 1.04
CA ARG A 87 -7.83 -13.67 1.82
C ARG A 87 -6.84 -13.33 2.94
N THR A 88 -5.79 -12.59 2.63
CA THR A 88 -4.78 -12.18 3.63
C THR A 88 -5.40 -11.32 4.73
N LEU A 89 -6.30 -10.39 4.39
CA LEU A 89 -7.00 -9.56 5.37
C LEU A 89 -7.92 -10.39 6.28
N MET A 90 -8.63 -11.38 5.73
CA MET A 90 -9.44 -12.31 6.53
C MET A 90 -8.57 -13.09 7.52
N GLU A 91 -7.42 -13.60 7.08
CA GLU A 91 -6.48 -14.31 7.95
C GLU A 91 -5.97 -13.44 9.10
N ILE A 92 -5.62 -12.18 8.81
CA ILE A 92 -5.20 -11.20 9.84
C ILE A 92 -6.34 -10.97 10.85
N GLN A 93 -7.56 -10.74 10.37
CA GLN A 93 -8.72 -10.50 11.22
C GLN A 93 -9.06 -11.71 12.11
N HIS A 94 -8.95 -12.92 11.59
CA HIS A 94 -9.18 -14.14 12.37
C HIS A 94 -8.17 -14.27 13.52
N VAL A 95 -6.89 -14.01 13.27
CA VAL A 95 -5.86 -14.03 14.33
C VAL A 95 -6.14 -12.98 15.39
N SER A 96 -6.48 -11.75 14.99
CA SER A 96 -6.82 -10.68 15.94
C SER A 96 -8.04 -11.01 16.81
N ARG A 97 -8.98 -11.84 16.34
CA ARG A 97 -10.18 -12.22 17.10
C ARG A 97 -9.97 -13.38 18.07
N VAL A 98 -8.96 -14.23 17.86
CA VAL A 98 -8.67 -15.39 18.72
C VAL A 98 -7.75 -15.01 19.89
N GLN A 99 -7.09 -13.85 19.83
CA GLN A 99 -6.21 -13.34 20.89
C GLN A 99 -6.92 -12.49 21.96
N TYR A 100 -8.25 -12.39 21.90
CA TYR A 100 -9.09 -11.75 22.92
C TYR A 100 -10.21 -12.69 23.38
#